data_AF-A0A1Q3WKR5-F1
#
_entry.id   AF-A0A1Q3WKR5-F1
#
_cell.length_a   1.000
_cell.length_b   1.000
_cell.length_c   1.000
_cell.angle_alpha   90.00
_cell.angle_beta   90.00
_cell.angle_gamma   90.00
#
_symmetry.space_group_name_H-M   'P 1'
#
loop_
_entity.id
_entity.type
_entity.pdbx_description
1 polymer ?
#
loop_
_entity_poly.entity_id
_entity_poly.type
_entity_poly.pdbx_seq_one_letter_code
_entity_poly.pdbx_strand_id
1 'polypeptide(L)'
;MAEVFRPSWLDPTDIWVPRGMKEAPVFTLPDNKIFVVVNKRTDVSSSSIIGRAGVKAVMDTSLGTSQQFNWIHSSIFNNVPGLTPPITNLTESQVRAAARTASLAKYQANELYEGNPWGWSDYTIPQYHWWYDERKKFHEENGIPYIDFGTYGAWDNYNGDPWNFQTGDGSNKAPNDPFFKNMISSVSAARAGYGYFSTRWTEGVGHIIKHYADQPDYASRYYNKAFAAERVAKAMNYTPAGIPPDKLIYLDWGKIEALSPEGGDLNNGLNYERQVGNQGKIITIGKHPQVDYEWQVGNIFCIGFCRTIGYIIFDERTRYGSDPSKVTAGYSEQTWVPNVSGTPAPSSVDGYPVEPMRWHDAGFEAAYYYSQCNRTEGQPWQYCRYQQADGSWVEPKTDGTTILEHAAANGGPYSATGRRGRPDAMYRVNGNAVDYWVFDPSRGKNSYESITLNPVPGIQKTINLQGSKLRLFRDTI
;
A
#
# COMPACT_ATOMS: atom_id res chain seq x y z
N MET A 1 21.36 22.36 2.37
CA MET A 1 20.05 21.88 2.82
C MET A 1 19.10 21.80 1.64
N ALA A 2 18.72 20.59 1.23
CA ALA A 2 17.91 20.39 0.04
C ALA A 2 16.65 19.60 0.40
N GLU A 3 15.50 20.30 0.41
CA GLU A 3 14.20 19.65 0.31
C GLU A 3 14.11 18.90 -1.02
N VAL A 4 13.52 17.70 -0.99
CA VAL A 4 13.24 16.93 -2.19
C VAL A 4 11.84 17.26 -2.67
N PHE A 5 11.74 17.80 -3.88
CA PHE A 5 10.47 18.12 -4.53
C PHE A 5 10.06 17.03 -5.52
N ARG A 6 8.76 16.98 -5.83
CA ARG A 6 8.20 16.13 -6.89
C ARG A 6 9.07 16.19 -8.15
N PRO A 7 9.36 15.04 -8.78
CA PRO A 7 10.16 15.03 -9.99
C PRO A 7 9.40 15.66 -11.16
N SER A 8 10.13 16.35 -12.05
CA SER A 8 9.53 17.10 -13.18
C SER A 8 8.82 16.23 -14.23
N TRP A 9 9.04 14.92 -14.23
CA TRP A 9 8.37 13.96 -15.12
C TRP A 9 7.02 13.45 -14.57
N LEU A 10 6.63 13.86 -13.36
CA LEU A 10 5.26 13.72 -12.86
C LEU A 10 4.63 15.11 -12.78
N ASP A 11 3.75 15.42 -13.72
CA ASP A 11 3.00 16.68 -13.71
C ASP A 11 1.68 16.50 -12.93
N PRO A 12 1.45 17.26 -11.84
CA PRO A 12 0.21 17.20 -11.08
C PRO A 12 -1.07 17.50 -11.87
N THR A 13 -0.96 18.17 -13.02
CA THR A 13 -2.10 18.51 -13.87
C THR A 13 -2.50 17.38 -14.81
N ASP A 14 -1.67 16.33 -14.95
CA ASP A 14 -1.81 15.27 -15.96
C ASP A 14 -1.73 13.83 -15.37
N ILE A 15 -2.03 13.66 -14.08
CA ILE A 15 -1.98 12.36 -13.37
C ILE A 15 -3.23 11.49 -13.65
N TRP A 16 -3.70 11.48 -14.89
CA TRP A 16 -4.86 10.70 -15.32
C TRP A 16 -4.48 9.29 -15.78
N VAL A 17 -3.23 9.13 -16.25
CA VAL A 17 -2.61 7.87 -16.66
C VAL A 17 -1.28 7.74 -15.95
N PRO A 18 -0.82 6.51 -15.64
CA PRO A 18 0.49 6.30 -15.03
C PRO A 18 1.63 6.81 -15.93
N ARG A 19 2.03 8.09 -15.79
CA ARG A 19 3.15 8.69 -16.54
C ARG A 19 4.48 8.11 -16.10
N GLY A 20 4.60 7.75 -14.83
CA GLY A 20 5.82 7.13 -14.29
C GLY A 20 6.26 5.88 -15.06
N MET A 21 5.31 5.07 -15.58
CA MET A 21 5.63 3.90 -16.41
C MET A 21 6.36 4.25 -17.71
N LYS A 22 6.10 5.43 -18.28
CA LYS A 22 6.66 5.87 -19.57
C LYS A 22 7.86 6.79 -19.40
N GLU A 23 7.80 7.66 -18.40
CA GLU A 23 8.70 8.82 -18.30
C GLU A 23 9.70 8.71 -17.15
N ALA A 24 9.45 7.87 -16.14
CA ALA A 24 10.36 7.79 -15.00
C ALA A 24 11.75 7.31 -15.45
N PRO A 25 12.84 7.91 -14.95
CA PRO A 25 14.20 7.51 -15.28
C PRO A 25 14.52 6.13 -14.69
N VAL A 26 15.56 5.50 -15.22
CA VAL A 26 16.09 4.23 -14.69
C VAL A 26 16.97 4.53 -13.48
N PHE A 27 16.63 3.96 -12.32
CA PHE A 27 17.45 4.00 -11.11
C PHE A 27 17.11 2.81 -10.20
N THR A 28 17.97 2.48 -9.25
CA THR A 28 17.68 1.47 -8.22
C THR A 28 17.16 2.13 -6.96
N LEU A 29 16.33 1.41 -6.21
CA LEU A 29 15.93 1.84 -4.87
C LEU A 29 16.98 1.39 -3.84
N PRO A 30 17.36 2.25 -2.90
CA PRO A 30 18.18 1.88 -1.75
C PRO A 30 17.59 0.70 -0.98
N ASP A 31 18.40 0.02 -0.18
CA ASP A 31 17.99 -1.06 0.73
C ASP A 31 17.32 -2.23 0.01
N ASN A 32 17.60 -2.38 -1.30
CA ASN A 32 17.00 -3.38 -2.16
C ASN A 32 15.45 -3.37 -2.14
N LYS A 33 14.80 -2.21 -2.00
CA LYS A 33 13.33 -2.15 -1.96
C LYS A 33 12.66 -2.81 -3.17
N ILE A 34 11.50 -3.39 -2.90
CA ILE A 34 10.63 -4.00 -3.89
C ILE A 34 9.61 -2.95 -4.34
N PHE A 35 9.55 -2.70 -5.65
CA PHE A 35 8.47 -1.96 -6.26
C PHE A 35 7.93 -2.76 -7.44
N VAL A 36 6.65 -3.11 -7.38
CA VAL A 36 5.96 -3.88 -8.42
C VAL A 36 4.79 -3.07 -8.94
N VAL A 37 4.58 -3.11 -10.26
CA VAL A 37 3.49 -2.40 -10.92
C VAL A 37 2.74 -3.33 -11.89
N VAL A 38 1.57 -2.92 -12.35
CA VAL A 38 0.85 -3.55 -13.44
C VAL A 38 0.99 -2.66 -14.68
N ASN A 39 1.27 -3.21 -15.85
CA ASN A 39 1.30 -2.40 -17.06
C ASN A 39 -0.13 -2.02 -17.48
N LYS A 40 -0.46 -0.73 -17.37
CA LYS A 40 -1.78 -0.18 -17.69
C LYS A 40 -1.84 0.55 -19.02
N ARG A 41 -0.69 0.64 -19.72
CA ARG A 41 -0.53 1.41 -20.94
C ARG A 41 -0.40 0.50 -22.16
N THR A 42 -0.96 0.93 -23.28
CA THR A 42 -0.87 0.23 -24.58
C THR A 42 0.36 0.66 -25.39
N ASP A 43 0.89 1.86 -25.13
CA ASP A 43 1.98 2.47 -25.89
C ASP A 43 3.37 2.17 -25.33
N VAL A 44 3.48 1.37 -24.27
CA VAL A 44 4.77 0.91 -23.70
C VAL A 44 4.71 -0.60 -23.38
N SER A 45 5.86 -1.27 -23.56
CA SER A 45 5.98 -2.69 -23.23
C SER A 45 6.32 -2.89 -21.75
N SER A 46 5.89 -4.00 -21.15
CA SER A 46 6.20 -4.33 -19.74
C SER A 46 7.72 -4.40 -19.49
N SER A 47 8.49 -4.93 -20.45
CA SER A 47 9.96 -4.96 -20.37
C SER A 47 10.60 -3.57 -20.29
N SER A 48 9.98 -2.55 -20.91
CA SER A 48 10.47 -1.16 -20.87
C SER A 48 10.13 -0.41 -19.58
N ILE A 49 9.26 -0.99 -18.74
CA ILE A 49 8.90 -0.46 -17.41
C ILE A 49 9.90 -0.97 -16.36
N ILE A 50 10.41 -2.19 -16.51
CA ILE A 50 11.38 -2.78 -15.57
C ILE A 50 12.61 -1.87 -15.44
N GLY A 51 13.01 -1.58 -14.20
CA GLY A 51 14.14 -0.69 -13.88
C GLY A 51 13.79 0.81 -13.82
N ARG A 52 12.68 1.25 -14.42
CA ARG A 52 12.19 2.62 -14.23
C ARG A 52 11.74 2.81 -12.80
N ALA A 53 12.24 3.88 -12.17
CA ALA A 53 12.06 4.13 -10.75
C ALA A 53 12.30 2.91 -9.82
N GLY A 54 13.19 1.99 -10.22
CA GLY A 54 13.50 0.79 -9.45
C GLY A 54 12.43 -0.29 -9.46
N VAL A 55 11.48 -0.27 -10.41
CA VAL A 55 10.51 -1.36 -10.61
C VAL A 55 11.24 -2.68 -10.82
N LYS A 56 10.97 -3.66 -9.94
CA LYS A 56 11.65 -4.97 -9.92
C LYS A 56 10.90 -6.08 -10.65
N ALA A 57 9.58 -5.94 -10.80
CA ALA A 57 8.74 -6.89 -11.51
C ALA A 57 7.45 -6.20 -12.00
N VAL A 58 6.84 -6.78 -13.04
CA VAL A 58 5.56 -6.34 -13.59
C VAL A 58 4.63 -7.54 -13.72
N MET A 59 3.33 -7.31 -13.52
CA MET A 59 2.31 -8.35 -13.74
C MET A 59 2.06 -8.55 -15.25
N ASP A 60 2.83 -9.45 -15.87
CA ASP A 60 2.69 -9.80 -17.29
C ASP A 60 3.19 -11.23 -17.53
N THR A 61 2.34 -12.08 -18.10
CA THR A 61 2.64 -13.50 -18.37
C THR A 61 3.63 -13.70 -19.51
N SER A 62 3.91 -12.69 -20.32
CA SER A 62 4.91 -12.75 -21.39
C SER A 62 6.35 -12.51 -20.90
N LEU A 63 6.52 -12.04 -19.66
CA LEU A 63 7.83 -11.80 -19.07
C LEU A 63 8.48 -13.10 -18.59
N GLY A 64 9.81 -13.12 -18.60
CA GLY A 64 10.56 -14.19 -17.95
C GLY A 64 10.40 -14.17 -16.43
N THR A 65 10.56 -15.32 -15.79
CA THR A 65 10.34 -15.52 -14.36
C THR A 65 11.11 -14.53 -13.47
N SER A 66 12.30 -14.08 -13.86
CA SER A 66 13.11 -13.11 -13.10
C SER A 66 12.60 -11.67 -13.12
N GLN A 67 11.50 -11.39 -13.84
CA GLN A 67 10.88 -10.06 -13.99
C GLN A 67 9.36 -10.09 -13.79
N GLN A 68 8.79 -11.28 -13.62
CA GLN A 68 7.35 -11.48 -13.50
C GLN A 68 6.89 -11.34 -12.04
N PHE A 69 5.75 -10.69 -11.85
CA PHE A 69 4.93 -10.79 -10.63
C PHE A 69 3.63 -11.52 -10.95
N ASN A 70 3.21 -12.42 -10.06
CA ASN A 70 1.95 -13.13 -10.20
C ASN A 70 1.01 -12.83 -9.03
N TRP A 71 -0.21 -12.42 -9.38
CA TRP A 71 -1.35 -12.42 -8.49
C TRP A 71 -2.13 -13.72 -8.70
N ILE A 72 -2.19 -14.58 -7.67
CA ILE A 72 -2.84 -15.89 -7.76
C ILE A 72 -4.26 -15.79 -7.20
N HIS A 73 -5.25 -16.14 -8.00
CA HIS A 73 -6.65 -16.19 -7.56
C HIS A 73 -7.08 -17.62 -7.25
N SER A 74 -8.07 -17.79 -6.37
CA SER A 74 -8.66 -19.08 -6.02
C SER A 74 -9.22 -19.84 -7.24
N SER A 75 -9.57 -19.13 -8.32
CA SER A 75 -10.04 -19.71 -9.58
C SER A 75 -9.05 -20.68 -10.22
N ILE A 76 -7.79 -20.69 -9.80
CA ILE A 76 -6.81 -21.71 -10.19
C ILE A 76 -7.28 -23.13 -9.84
N PHE A 77 -8.10 -23.29 -8.80
CA PHE A 77 -8.70 -24.56 -8.40
C PHE A 77 -9.87 -24.98 -9.31
N ASN A 78 -10.39 -24.10 -10.16
CA ASN A 78 -11.49 -24.44 -11.10
C ASN A 78 -10.97 -25.06 -12.40
N ASN A 79 -9.70 -24.81 -12.75
CA ASN A 79 -9.12 -25.16 -14.05
C ASN A 79 -8.38 -26.50 -14.06
N VAL A 80 -8.44 -27.27 -12.97
CA VAL A 80 -7.86 -28.61 -12.92
C VAL A 80 -8.92 -29.64 -13.31
N PRO A 81 -8.64 -30.54 -14.28
CA PRO A 81 -9.61 -31.54 -14.73
C PRO A 81 -10.16 -32.41 -13.57
N GLY A 82 -11.48 -32.52 -13.48
CA GLY A 82 -12.17 -33.35 -12.47
C GLY A 82 -12.43 -32.68 -11.12
N LEU A 83 -12.31 -31.35 -11.01
CA LEU A 83 -12.57 -30.62 -9.76
C LEU A 83 -13.95 -29.98 -9.71
N THR A 84 -14.58 -30.05 -8.54
CA THR A 84 -15.77 -29.26 -8.19
C THR A 84 -15.46 -28.50 -6.89
N PRO A 85 -15.54 -27.15 -6.88
CA PRO A 85 -15.44 -26.35 -5.65
C PRO A 85 -16.45 -26.80 -4.58
N PRO A 86 -16.21 -26.57 -3.27
CA PRO A 86 -15.13 -25.77 -2.63
C PRO A 86 -13.77 -26.47 -2.50
N ILE A 87 -12.71 -25.70 -2.20
CA ILE A 87 -11.33 -26.20 -1.98
C ILE A 87 -11.28 -27.30 -0.91
N THR A 88 -12.16 -27.26 0.08
CA THR A 88 -12.21 -28.21 1.20
C THR A 88 -12.54 -29.64 0.77
N ASN A 89 -13.08 -29.83 -0.44
CA ASN A 89 -13.35 -31.14 -1.02
C ASN A 89 -12.16 -31.71 -1.81
N LEU A 90 -11.09 -30.93 -1.99
CA LEU A 90 -9.94 -31.35 -2.76
C LEU A 90 -9.01 -32.24 -1.94
N THR A 91 -8.55 -33.32 -2.57
CA THR A 91 -7.49 -34.18 -2.06
C THR A 91 -6.13 -33.49 -2.14
N GLU A 92 -5.16 -33.95 -1.34
CA GLU A 92 -3.80 -33.43 -1.38
C GLU A 92 -3.18 -33.48 -2.78
N SER A 93 -3.32 -34.60 -3.49
CA SER A 93 -2.79 -34.73 -4.85
C SER A 93 -3.40 -33.72 -5.83
N GLN A 94 -4.70 -33.43 -5.69
CA GLN A 94 -5.38 -32.44 -6.54
C GLN A 94 -4.88 -31.02 -6.26
N VAL A 95 -4.70 -30.66 -4.99
CA VAL A 95 -4.18 -29.34 -4.60
C VAL A 95 -2.73 -29.17 -5.06
N ARG A 96 -1.88 -30.19 -4.87
CA ARG A 96 -0.49 -30.15 -5.32
C ARG A 96 -0.39 -30.04 -6.85
N ALA A 97 -1.26 -30.74 -7.58
CA ALA A 97 -1.35 -30.59 -9.04
C ALA A 97 -1.75 -29.16 -9.43
N ALA A 98 -2.76 -28.57 -8.75
CA ALA A 98 -3.16 -27.18 -8.95
C ALA A 98 -2.01 -26.20 -8.68
N ALA A 99 -1.22 -26.43 -7.62
CA ALA A 99 -0.07 -25.59 -7.27
C ALA A 99 0.92 -25.44 -8.41
N ARG A 100 1.05 -26.48 -9.26
CA ARG A 100 1.97 -26.48 -10.40
C ARG A 100 1.36 -25.93 -11.69
N THR A 101 0.05 -25.69 -11.77
CA THR A 101 -0.56 -25.03 -12.95
C THR A 101 -0.29 -23.53 -12.98
N ALA A 102 -0.06 -22.91 -11.81
CA ALA A 102 0.34 -21.51 -11.72
C ALA A 102 1.79 -21.30 -12.20
N SER A 103 1.98 -20.35 -13.13
CA SER A 103 3.32 -19.99 -13.60
C SER A 103 4.26 -19.55 -12.46
N LEU A 104 5.55 -19.86 -12.61
CA LEU A 104 6.60 -19.38 -11.71
C LEU A 104 6.90 -17.90 -11.98
N ALA A 105 7.13 -17.13 -10.93
CA ALA A 105 7.41 -15.70 -10.98
C ALA A 105 8.42 -15.32 -9.89
N LYS A 106 9.06 -14.15 -10.01
CA LYS A 106 10.00 -13.64 -9.02
C LYS A 106 9.34 -13.38 -7.67
N TYR A 107 8.12 -12.84 -7.71
CA TYR A 107 7.32 -12.54 -6.53
C TYR A 107 5.89 -13.01 -6.76
N GLN A 108 5.24 -13.47 -5.69
CA GLN A 108 3.85 -13.92 -5.72
C GLN A 108 3.06 -13.32 -4.56
N ALA A 109 1.80 -13.03 -4.81
CA ALA A 109 0.79 -12.69 -3.81
C ALA A 109 -0.54 -13.29 -4.25
N ASN A 110 -1.51 -13.44 -3.36
CA ASN A 110 -2.70 -14.22 -3.70
C ASN A 110 -4.03 -13.80 -3.02
N GLU A 111 -5.13 -14.33 -3.52
CA GLU A 111 -6.50 -14.21 -2.99
C GLU A 111 -7.13 -15.59 -2.75
N LEU A 112 -6.30 -16.58 -2.43
CA LEU A 112 -6.78 -17.96 -2.32
C LEU A 112 -7.91 -18.12 -1.30
N TYR A 113 -7.94 -17.29 -0.24
CA TYR A 113 -8.93 -17.36 0.84
C TYR A 113 -10.25 -16.65 0.57
N GLU A 114 -10.23 -15.51 -0.15
CA GLU A 114 -11.47 -14.75 -0.37
C GLU A 114 -12.35 -15.41 -1.43
N GLY A 115 -11.75 -16.05 -2.43
CA GLY A 115 -12.49 -16.59 -3.56
C GLY A 115 -12.96 -18.05 -3.43
N ASN A 116 -13.10 -18.61 -2.21
CA ASN A 116 -13.60 -19.98 -2.01
C ASN A 116 -14.92 -20.02 -1.23
N PRO A 117 -15.97 -20.64 -1.78
CA PRO A 117 -17.02 -20.00 -2.59
C PRO A 117 -17.75 -18.83 -1.87
N TRP A 118 -17.51 -18.59 -0.58
CA TRP A 118 -18.09 -17.50 0.21
C TRP A 118 -17.20 -17.14 1.42
N GLY A 119 -15.97 -16.68 1.19
CA GLY A 119 -15.18 -15.97 2.22
C GLY A 119 -14.72 -16.81 3.42
N TRP A 120 -14.52 -18.12 3.26
CA TRP A 120 -13.91 -18.94 4.32
C TRP A 120 -12.43 -18.60 4.43
N SER A 121 -12.18 -17.58 5.24
CA SER A 121 -10.89 -17.02 5.62
C SER A 121 -10.13 -17.91 6.63
N ASP A 122 -10.60 -19.13 6.86
CA ASP A 122 -10.01 -20.10 7.78
C ASP A 122 -8.65 -20.59 7.25
N TYR A 123 -7.60 -20.03 7.84
CA TYR A 123 -6.21 -20.35 7.55
C TYR A 123 -5.78 -21.74 8.04
N THR A 124 -6.63 -22.47 8.77
CA THR A 124 -6.33 -23.83 9.26
C THR A 124 -6.67 -24.95 8.28
N ILE A 125 -7.31 -24.62 7.15
CA ILE A 125 -7.70 -25.60 6.13
C ILE A 125 -6.44 -26.27 5.52
N PRO A 126 -6.28 -27.61 5.63
CA PRO A 126 -5.10 -28.36 5.17
C PRO A 126 -4.72 -28.11 3.71
N GLN A 127 -5.71 -27.89 2.84
CA GLN A 127 -5.49 -27.64 1.42
C GLN A 127 -4.63 -26.40 1.15
N TYR A 128 -4.78 -25.32 1.92
CA TYR A 128 -3.90 -24.16 1.71
C TYR A 128 -2.45 -24.47 2.11
N HIS A 129 -2.25 -25.25 3.17
CA HIS A 129 -0.92 -25.72 3.57
C HIS A 129 -0.28 -26.58 2.45
N TRP A 130 -1.03 -27.54 1.90
CA TRP A 130 -0.57 -28.36 0.78
C TRP A 130 -0.19 -27.53 -0.45
N TRP A 131 -0.94 -26.46 -0.73
CA TRP A 131 -0.63 -25.53 -1.80
C TRP A 131 0.71 -24.82 -1.56
N TYR A 132 0.89 -24.15 -0.42
CA TYR A 132 2.11 -23.39 -0.14
C TYR A 132 3.35 -24.29 -0.07
N ASP A 133 3.23 -25.49 0.53
CA ASP A 133 4.30 -26.48 0.55
C ASP A 133 4.73 -26.89 -0.86
N GLU A 134 3.77 -27.14 -1.76
CA GLU A 134 4.08 -27.54 -3.13
C GLU A 134 4.64 -26.38 -3.94
N ARG A 135 4.12 -25.15 -3.75
CA ARG A 135 4.66 -23.95 -4.39
C ARG A 135 6.12 -23.73 -4.00
N LYS A 136 6.44 -23.85 -2.71
CA LYS A 136 7.81 -23.74 -2.22
C LYS A 136 8.73 -24.75 -2.92
N LYS A 137 8.36 -26.03 -2.95
CA LYS A 137 9.13 -27.08 -3.65
C LYS A 137 9.30 -26.76 -5.14
N PHE A 138 8.23 -26.34 -5.81
CA PHE A 138 8.27 -26.07 -7.25
C PHE A 138 9.20 -24.88 -7.59
N HIS A 139 9.30 -23.87 -6.72
CA HIS A 139 10.29 -22.81 -6.86
C HIS A 139 11.73 -23.31 -6.61
N GLU A 140 11.94 -24.09 -5.54
CA GLU A 140 13.24 -24.68 -5.20
C GLU A 140 13.79 -25.57 -6.32
N GLU A 141 12.95 -26.43 -6.89
CA GLU A 141 13.28 -27.30 -8.04
C GLU A 141 13.74 -26.53 -9.28
N ASN A 142 13.29 -25.29 -9.43
CA ASN A 142 13.61 -24.43 -10.58
C ASN A 142 14.67 -23.37 -10.25
N GLY A 143 15.31 -23.45 -9.07
CA GLY A 143 16.37 -22.52 -8.67
C GLY A 143 15.90 -21.07 -8.50
N ILE A 144 14.60 -20.85 -8.25
CA ILE A 144 14.02 -19.52 -8.09
C ILE A 144 13.87 -19.22 -6.60
N PRO A 145 14.36 -18.06 -6.12
CA PRO A 145 14.08 -17.59 -4.77
C PRO A 145 12.56 -17.39 -4.59
N TYR A 146 11.94 -18.27 -3.80
CA TYR A 146 10.51 -18.21 -3.50
C TYR A 146 10.19 -17.09 -2.49
N ILE A 147 9.39 -16.12 -2.92
CA ILE A 147 8.85 -15.07 -2.06
C ILE A 147 7.35 -14.89 -2.38
N ASP A 148 6.52 -15.59 -1.61
CA ASP A 148 5.06 -15.43 -1.60
C ASP A 148 4.70 -14.52 -0.43
N PHE A 149 4.11 -13.35 -0.69
CA PHE A 149 3.75 -12.40 0.36
C PHE A 149 2.44 -12.74 1.08
N GLY A 150 1.84 -13.89 0.80
CA GLY A 150 0.61 -14.33 1.40
C GLY A 150 -0.61 -13.72 0.72
N THR A 151 -1.72 -13.77 1.43
CA THR A 151 -3.03 -13.46 0.87
C THR A 151 -3.47 -12.01 1.11
N TYR A 152 -4.41 -11.51 0.30
CA TYR A 152 -5.05 -10.21 0.47
C TYR A 152 -6.19 -10.21 1.53
N GLY A 153 -6.69 -11.37 1.98
CA GLY A 153 -8.02 -11.40 2.59
C GLY A 153 -8.37 -12.35 3.73
N ALA A 154 -7.44 -13.17 4.22
CA ALA A 154 -7.71 -14.05 5.36
C ALA A 154 -7.38 -13.41 6.73
N TRP A 155 -7.80 -14.11 7.78
CA TRP A 155 -7.55 -13.78 9.20
C TRP A 155 -6.07 -13.88 9.58
N ASP A 156 -5.22 -14.44 8.72
CA ASP A 156 -3.77 -14.44 8.87
C ASP A 156 -3.12 -13.12 8.40
N ASN A 157 -3.90 -12.15 7.88
CA ASN A 157 -3.43 -10.79 7.69
C ASN A 157 -3.82 -9.86 8.84
N TYR A 158 -3.04 -8.79 9.03
CA TYR A 158 -3.41 -7.69 9.91
C TYR A 158 -4.52 -6.83 9.27
N ASN A 159 -5.73 -7.39 9.18
CA ASN A 159 -6.93 -6.80 8.63
C ASN A 159 -7.90 -6.44 9.77
N GLY A 160 -8.40 -5.20 9.80
CA GLY A 160 -9.33 -4.74 10.82
C GLY A 160 -9.74 -3.28 10.64
N ASP A 161 -10.91 -2.95 11.17
CA ASP A 161 -11.34 -1.57 11.44
C ASP A 161 -10.29 -0.94 12.39
N PRO A 162 -9.71 0.23 12.10
CA PRO A 162 -8.62 0.76 12.89
C PRO A 162 -9.05 0.93 14.36
N TRP A 163 -8.44 0.20 15.27
CA TRP A 163 -8.69 0.30 16.72
C TRP A 163 -10.04 -0.23 17.25
N ASN A 164 -11.09 -0.30 16.43
CA ASN A 164 -12.38 -0.87 16.83
C ASN A 164 -12.35 -2.40 16.69
N PHE A 165 -12.94 -3.11 17.65
CA PHE A 165 -13.09 -4.56 17.62
C PHE A 165 -11.76 -5.35 17.47
N GLN A 166 -10.60 -4.69 17.60
CA GLN A 166 -9.29 -5.34 17.59
C GLN A 166 -8.96 -6.00 18.94
N THR A 167 -9.78 -5.77 19.96
CA THR A 167 -9.63 -6.37 21.28
C THR A 167 -10.47 -7.63 21.37
N GLY A 168 -9.94 -8.67 22.03
CA GLY A 168 -10.68 -9.93 22.21
C GLY A 168 -11.97 -9.78 23.03
N ASP A 169 -12.18 -8.64 23.69
CA ASP A 169 -13.39 -8.28 24.43
C ASP A 169 -14.39 -7.43 23.61
N GLY A 170 -14.07 -7.09 22.35
CA GLY A 170 -14.92 -6.28 21.46
C GLY A 170 -15.05 -4.81 21.86
N SER A 171 -14.29 -4.33 22.86
CA SER A 171 -14.31 -2.93 23.30
C SER A 171 -13.52 -1.99 22.39
N ASN A 172 -13.94 -0.72 22.34
CA ASN A 172 -13.22 0.33 21.63
C ASN A 172 -12.14 0.91 22.55
N LYS A 173 -10.88 0.55 22.31
CA LYS A 173 -9.74 1.07 23.08
C LYS A 173 -9.00 2.16 22.30
N ALA A 174 -8.50 3.15 23.03
CA ALA A 174 -7.67 4.20 22.43
C ALA A 174 -6.36 3.61 21.89
N PRO A 175 -5.73 4.19 20.85
CA PRO A 175 -4.50 3.63 20.28
C PRO A 175 -3.36 3.45 21.29
N ASN A 176 -3.24 4.34 22.28
CA ASN A 176 -2.20 4.27 23.31
C ASN A 176 -2.60 3.47 24.57
N ASP A 177 -3.69 2.72 24.51
CA ASP A 177 -4.11 1.79 25.56
C ASP A 177 -3.03 0.71 25.82
N PRO A 178 -2.83 0.27 27.07
CA PRO A 178 -1.90 -0.80 27.40
C PRO A 178 -2.06 -2.08 26.55
N PHE A 179 -3.27 -2.37 26.08
CA PHE A 179 -3.54 -3.48 25.17
C PHE A 179 -2.66 -3.43 23.91
N PHE A 180 -2.66 -2.31 23.18
CA PHE A 180 -1.87 -2.16 21.96
C PHE A 180 -0.37 -2.01 22.25
N LYS A 181 -0.01 -1.33 23.34
CA LYS A 181 1.40 -1.21 23.77
C LYS A 181 2.02 -2.57 24.08
N ASN A 182 1.26 -3.45 24.75
CA ASN A 182 1.71 -4.81 25.06
C ASN A 182 2.03 -5.61 23.79
N MET A 183 1.31 -5.40 22.69
CA MET A 183 1.56 -6.10 21.41
C MET A 183 2.92 -5.80 20.78
N ILE A 184 3.67 -4.80 21.23
CA ILE A 184 5.01 -4.51 20.70
C ILE A 184 6.12 -4.55 21.76
N SER A 185 5.75 -4.88 23.00
CA SER A 185 6.67 -4.97 24.15
C SER A 185 7.77 -6.02 23.99
N SER A 186 7.51 -7.09 23.24
CA SER A 186 8.44 -8.19 22.99
C SER A 186 8.08 -8.95 21.71
N VAL A 187 8.99 -9.80 21.23
CA VAL A 187 8.74 -10.66 20.06
C VAL A 187 7.57 -11.61 20.33
N SER A 188 7.52 -12.23 21.51
CA SER A 188 6.44 -13.15 21.89
C SER A 188 5.09 -12.43 21.98
N ALA A 189 5.05 -11.23 22.56
CA ALA A 189 3.83 -10.44 22.63
C ALA A 189 3.35 -9.98 21.24
N ALA A 190 4.27 -9.64 20.34
CA ALA A 190 3.91 -9.26 18.97
C ALA A 190 3.31 -10.42 18.15
N ARG A 191 3.76 -11.65 18.42
CA ARG A 191 3.18 -12.89 17.86
C ARG A 191 1.88 -13.32 18.52
N ALA A 192 1.62 -12.90 19.77
CA ALA A 192 0.48 -13.36 20.53
C ALA A 192 -0.85 -13.01 19.83
N GLY A 193 -1.75 -13.99 19.74
CA GLY A 193 -3.06 -13.83 19.11
C GLY A 193 -3.02 -13.64 17.59
N TYR A 194 -1.89 -13.94 16.93
CA TYR A 194 -1.74 -13.74 15.49
C TYR A 194 -1.40 -15.05 14.76
N GLY A 195 -2.41 -15.66 14.14
CA GLY A 195 -2.34 -16.98 13.51
C GLY A 195 -1.32 -17.13 12.39
N TYR A 196 -0.92 -16.02 11.74
CA TYR A 196 0.15 -16.00 10.73
C TYR A 196 1.43 -16.67 11.22
N PHE A 197 1.87 -16.33 12.44
CA PHE A 197 3.16 -16.80 12.96
C PHE A 197 3.15 -18.28 13.36
N SER A 198 1.97 -18.86 13.58
CA SER A 198 1.83 -20.30 13.85
C SER A 198 1.58 -21.14 12.59
N THR A 199 1.32 -20.50 11.43
CA THR A 199 0.93 -21.21 10.20
C THR A 199 1.79 -20.81 9.00
N ARG A 200 1.62 -19.60 8.47
CA ARG A 200 2.28 -19.13 7.24
C ARG A 200 3.78 -18.89 7.38
N TRP A 201 4.20 -18.44 8.55
CA TRP A 201 5.61 -18.13 8.80
C TRP A 201 6.53 -19.34 8.58
N THR A 202 6.12 -20.53 9.04
CA THR A 202 6.89 -21.77 8.90
C THR A 202 6.94 -22.30 7.46
N GLU A 203 5.91 -22.00 6.67
CA GLU A 203 5.83 -22.30 5.23
C GLU A 203 6.73 -21.36 4.40
N GLY A 204 7.29 -20.33 5.03
CA GLY A 204 8.15 -19.35 4.38
C GLY A 204 7.38 -18.28 3.60
N VAL A 205 6.06 -18.21 3.77
CA VAL A 205 5.18 -17.19 3.19
C VAL A 205 5.41 -15.87 3.96
N GLY A 206 5.75 -14.81 3.24
CA GLY A 206 5.79 -13.44 3.75
C GLY A 206 4.41 -12.90 4.11
N HIS A 207 4.37 -11.61 4.45
CA HIS A 207 3.20 -10.97 4.98
C HIS A 207 2.91 -9.65 4.28
N ILE A 208 1.62 -9.35 4.06
CA ILE A 208 1.14 -8.11 3.48
C ILE A 208 0.53 -7.20 4.55
N ILE A 209 1.06 -5.99 4.67
CA ILE A 209 0.32 -4.90 5.32
C ILE A 209 -0.64 -4.32 4.28
N LYS A 210 -1.87 -4.83 4.28
CA LYS A 210 -2.94 -4.34 3.40
C LYS A 210 -3.51 -3.04 3.95
N HIS A 211 -3.56 -2.00 3.14
CA HIS A 211 -4.29 -0.79 3.43
C HIS A 211 -5.54 -0.69 2.56
N TYR A 212 -6.65 -0.29 3.18
CA TYR A 212 -7.97 -0.19 2.59
C TYR A 212 -8.46 1.24 2.79
N ALA A 213 -8.47 2.01 1.70
CA ALA A 213 -8.75 3.45 1.71
C ALA A 213 -10.23 3.75 1.43
N ASP A 214 -11.12 3.02 2.07
CA ASP A 214 -12.57 3.02 1.80
C ASP A 214 -13.34 4.20 2.36
N GLN A 215 -12.75 4.88 3.33
CA GLN A 215 -13.36 6.02 4.00
C GLN A 215 -12.53 7.29 3.76
N PRO A 216 -13.20 8.45 3.61
CA PRO A 216 -12.51 9.74 3.45
C PRO A 216 -11.73 10.16 4.72
N ASP A 217 -11.88 9.45 5.83
CA ASP A 217 -11.08 9.62 7.05
C ASP A 217 -9.84 8.72 7.06
N TYR A 218 -8.77 9.20 6.43
CA TYR A 218 -7.59 8.40 6.22
C TYR A 218 -6.63 8.31 7.42
N ALA A 219 -6.79 9.17 8.43
CA ALA A 219 -5.85 9.26 9.56
C ALA A 219 -5.80 7.95 10.35
N SER A 220 -6.99 7.43 10.72
CA SER A 220 -7.14 6.19 11.48
C SER A 220 -6.49 5.01 10.78
N ARG A 221 -6.71 4.90 9.46
CA ARG A 221 -6.16 3.84 8.62
C ARG A 221 -4.64 3.93 8.50
N TYR A 222 -4.08 5.13 8.28
CA TYR A 222 -2.63 5.33 8.25
C TYR A 222 -1.96 4.81 9.52
N TYR A 223 -2.36 5.31 10.70
CA TYR A 223 -1.67 4.96 11.95
C TYR A 223 -1.80 3.48 12.26
N ASN A 224 -2.96 2.88 11.99
CA ASN A 224 -3.16 1.46 12.22
C ASN A 224 -2.25 0.61 11.33
N LYS A 225 -2.05 0.99 10.07
CA LYS A 225 -1.16 0.26 9.15
C LYS A 225 0.32 0.53 9.40
N ALA A 226 0.70 1.73 9.82
CA ALA A 226 2.04 2.02 10.32
C ALA A 226 2.36 1.18 11.57
N PHE A 227 1.44 1.11 12.54
CA PHE A 227 1.56 0.25 13.72
C PHE A 227 1.61 -1.23 13.35
N ALA A 228 0.76 -1.68 12.41
CA ALA A 228 0.76 -3.07 11.94
C ALA A 228 2.12 -3.46 11.35
N ALA A 229 2.71 -2.59 10.53
CA ALA A 229 4.04 -2.80 9.97
C ALA A 229 5.10 -2.95 11.07
N GLU A 230 5.07 -2.08 12.09
CA GLU A 230 6.02 -2.13 13.22
C GLU A 230 5.82 -3.37 14.09
N ARG A 231 4.56 -3.74 14.39
CA ARG A 231 4.23 -4.97 15.13
C ARG A 231 4.69 -6.22 14.39
N VAL A 232 4.38 -6.34 13.10
CA VAL A 232 4.75 -7.51 12.30
C VAL A 232 6.27 -7.58 12.15
N ALA A 233 6.94 -6.46 11.93
CA ALA A 233 8.41 -6.41 11.89
C ALA A 233 9.04 -6.87 13.22
N LYS A 234 8.50 -6.40 14.35
CA LYS A 234 8.92 -6.85 15.69
C LYS A 234 8.69 -8.35 15.88
N ALA A 235 7.54 -8.87 15.45
CA ALA A 235 7.19 -10.28 15.58
C ALA A 235 8.06 -11.20 14.69
N MET A 236 8.48 -10.74 13.51
CA MET A 236 9.42 -11.48 12.68
C MET A 236 10.78 -11.62 13.38
N ASN A 237 11.24 -10.60 14.13
CA ASN A 237 12.54 -10.59 14.83
C ASN A 237 13.74 -10.67 13.86
N TYR A 238 13.61 -10.07 12.67
CA TYR A 238 14.59 -10.23 11.58
C TYR A 238 15.65 -9.14 11.47
N THR A 239 15.59 -8.07 12.26
CA THR A 239 16.39 -6.88 11.96
C THR A 239 16.74 -6.05 13.21
N PRO A 240 17.85 -5.29 13.16
CA PRO A 240 18.02 -4.14 14.05
C PRO A 240 16.78 -3.25 13.96
N ALA A 241 16.35 -2.68 15.09
CA ALA A 241 15.18 -1.79 15.11
C ALA A 241 15.29 -0.73 14.01
N GLY A 242 14.28 -0.66 13.13
CA GLY A 242 14.19 0.32 12.03
C GLY A 242 14.66 -0.15 10.64
N ILE A 243 15.17 -1.38 10.50
CA ILE A 243 15.33 -2.03 9.18
C ILE A 243 14.15 -3.00 8.99
N PRO A 244 13.40 -2.94 7.87
CA PRO A 244 12.26 -3.81 7.68
C PRO A 244 12.65 -5.24 7.26
N PRO A 245 11.91 -6.28 7.66
CA PRO A 245 12.12 -7.65 7.20
C PRO A 245 11.91 -7.80 5.69
N ASP A 246 12.68 -8.68 5.05
CA ASP A 246 12.63 -8.98 3.62
C ASP A 246 11.33 -9.64 3.14
N LYS A 247 10.55 -10.20 4.08
CA LYS A 247 9.27 -10.87 3.84
C LYS A 247 8.05 -10.04 4.25
N LEU A 248 8.19 -8.76 4.57
CA LEU A 248 7.08 -7.88 4.92
C LEU A 248 6.89 -6.82 3.84
N ILE A 249 5.76 -6.81 3.14
CA ILE A 249 5.48 -5.86 2.05
C ILE A 249 4.25 -5.01 2.36
N TYR A 250 4.21 -3.78 1.83
CA TYR A 250 3.00 -2.97 1.86
C TYR A 250 2.19 -3.18 0.59
N LEU A 251 0.88 -3.34 0.76
CA LEU A 251 -0.08 -3.35 -0.33
C LEU A 251 -1.10 -2.25 -0.05
N ASP A 252 -1.16 -1.29 -0.96
CA ASP A 252 -2.20 -0.28 -0.94
C ASP A 252 -3.29 -0.65 -1.93
N TRP A 253 -4.50 -0.71 -1.43
CA TRP A 253 -5.66 -0.99 -2.24
C TRP A 253 -6.18 0.31 -2.84
N GLY A 254 -5.77 0.57 -4.09
CA GLY A 254 -6.07 1.81 -4.79
C GLY A 254 -7.50 1.89 -5.38
N LYS A 255 -8.29 0.81 -5.34
CA LYS A 255 -9.63 0.71 -5.97
C LYS A 255 -10.50 -0.36 -5.31
N ILE A 256 -11.82 -0.16 -5.32
CA ILE A 256 -12.79 -1.15 -4.81
C ILE A 256 -13.01 -2.28 -5.80
N GLU A 257 -13.03 -3.49 -5.25
CA GLU A 257 -13.49 -4.75 -5.84
C GLU A 257 -14.53 -4.56 -6.94
N ALA A 258 -14.29 -5.24 -8.07
CA ALA A 258 -15.37 -5.81 -8.86
C ALA A 258 -15.49 -7.30 -8.50
N LEU A 259 -15.85 -7.61 -7.25
CA LEU A 259 -16.33 -8.94 -6.91
C LEU A 259 -17.85 -8.89 -6.93
N SER A 260 -18.39 -9.25 -8.11
CA SER A 260 -19.77 -9.20 -8.57
C SER A 260 -20.24 -7.89 -9.25
N PRO A 261 -20.88 -7.96 -10.43
CA PRO A 261 -21.65 -6.87 -11.05
C PRO A 261 -22.77 -6.31 -10.16
N GLU A 262 -23.10 -7.00 -9.07
CA GLU A 262 -24.24 -6.73 -8.18
C GLU A 262 -23.79 -6.05 -6.86
N GLY A 263 -22.62 -5.39 -6.86
CA GLY A 263 -21.90 -4.83 -5.69
C GLY A 263 -22.66 -3.80 -4.84
N GLY A 264 -23.70 -4.25 -4.15
CA GLY A 264 -24.77 -3.45 -3.59
C GLY A 264 -24.50 -2.78 -2.24
N ASP A 265 -23.47 -3.17 -1.47
CA ASP A 265 -23.35 -2.68 -0.08
C ASP A 265 -22.07 -1.90 0.24
N LEU A 266 -20.94 -2.19 -0.41
CA LEU A 266 -19.68 -1.47 -0.15
C LEU A 266 -19.68 -0.06 -0.75
N ASN A 267 -20.37 0.13 -1.89
CA ASN A 267 -20.27 1.32 -2.72
C ASN A 267 -21.32 2.41 -2.42
N ASN A 268 -22.20 2.20 -1.45
CA ASN A 268 -23.38 3.05 -1.24
C ASN A 268 -23.02 4.43 -0.64
N GLY A 269 -23.50 5.50 -1.29
CA GLY A 269 -23.55 6.84 -0.71
C GLY A 269 -22.37 7.76 -1.01
N LEU A 270 -21.35 7.31 -1.74
CA LEU A 270 -20.23 8.16 -2.17
C LEU A 270 -20.37 8.55 -3.64
N ASN A 271 -20.20 9.84 -3.92
CA ASN A 271 -20.24 10.42 -5.26
C ASN A 271 -18.97 11.24 -5.48
N TYR A 272 -18.42 11.22 -6.70
CA TYR A 272 -17.28 12.07 -7.05
C TYR A 272 -17.42 12.66 -8.44
N GLU A 273 -16.75 13.80 -8.64
CA GLU A 273 -16.80 14.55 -9.88
C GLU A 273 -15.42 14.54 -10.57
N ARG A 274 -15.43 14.45 -11.89
CA ARG A 274 -14.24 14.44 -12.73
C ARG A 274 -14.38 15.46 -13.86
N GLN A 275 -13.44 16.40 -13.96
CA GLN A 275 -13.36 17.31 -15.10
C GLN A 275 -12.84 16.59 -16.36
N VAL A 276 -13.42 16.91 -17.52
CA VAL A 276 -13.03 16.37 -18.84
C VAL A 276 -12.58 17.52 -19.73
N GLY A 277 -11.28 17.82 -19.66
CA GLY A 277 -10.71 19.01 -20.27
C GLY A 277 -11.52 20.27 -19.90
N ASN A 278 -11.83 21.09 -20.90
CA ASN A 278 -12.68 22.28 -20.73
C ASN A 278 -14.16 22.04 -21.12
N GLN A 279 -14.55 20.80 -21.46
CA GLN A 279 -15.87 20.51 -22.03
C GLN A 279 -16.97 20.40 -20.95
N GLY A 280 -16.60 19.97 -19.75
CA GLY A 280 -17.54 19.70 -18.66
C GLY A 280 -16.98 18.70 -17.67
N LYS A 281 -17.87 18.11 -16.87
CA LYS A 281 -17.51 17.12 -15.86
C LYS A 281 -18.42 15.89 -15.89
N ILE A 282 -17.89 14.76 -15.44
CA ILE A 282 -18.65 13.54 -15.19
C ILE A 282 -18.80 13.38 -13.68
N ILE A 283 -20.03 13.13 -13.24
CA ILE A 283 -20.36 12.77 -11.87
C ILE A 283 -20.57 11.27 -11.83
N THR A 284 -19.83 10.56 -10.98
CA THR A 284 -20.03 9.14 -10.70
C THR A 284 -20.76 9.00 -9.37
N ILE A 285 -21.81 8.17 -9.35
CA ILE A 285 -22.70 8.00 -8.20
C ILE A 285 -22.58 6.58 -7.65
N GLY A 286 -22.52 6.44 -6.33
CA GLY A 286 -22.50 5.12 -5.67
C GLY A 286 -21.23 4.32 -6.01
N LYS A 287 -20.07 4.98 -5.96
CA LYS A 287 -18.73 4.39 -6.08
C LYS A 287 -17.79 5.12 -5.11
N HIS A 288 -16.76 4.46 -4.61
CA HIS A 288 -15.82 5.18 -3.73
C HIS A 288 -14.99 6.18 -4.52
N PRO A 289 -14.71 7.36 -3.92
CA PRO A 289 -13.78 8.29 -4.50
C PRO A 289 -12.38 7.67 -4.47
N GLN A 290 -11.53 8.26 -5.28
CA GLN A 290 -10.11 7.93 -5.20
C GLN A 290 -9.48 8.48 -3.95
N VAL A 291 -8.47 7.76 -3.52
CA VAL A 291 -7.54 8.21 -2.51
C VAL A 291 -6.86 9.50 -2.98
N ASP A 292 -6.69 10.46 -2.07
CA ASP A 292 -5.96 11.68 -2.38
C ASP A 292 -4.51 11.34 -2.75
N TYR A 293 -4.03 11.88 -3.86
CA TYR A 293 -2.73 11.54 -4.43
C TYR A 293 -1.57 11.81 -3.45
N GLU A 294 -1.54 12.99 -2.81
CA GLU A 294 -0.46 13.36 -1.89
C GLU A 294 -0.46 12.45 -0.66
N TRP A 295 -1.66 12.09 -0.20
CA TRP A 295 -1.84 11.14 0.88
C TRP A 295 -1.28 9.76 0.49
N GLN A 296 -1.57 9.30 -0.72
CA GLN A 296 -1.12 8.00 -1.22
C GLN A 296 0.40 7.94 -1.39
N VAL A 297 1.02 9.02 -1.92
CA VAL A 297 2.49 9.16 -1.94
C VAL A 297 3.05 9.03 -0.53
N GLY A 298 2.44 9.72 0.44
CA GLY A 298 2.82 9.64 1.86
C GLY A 298 2.74 8.22 2.41
N ASN A 299 1.68 7.48 2.12
CA ASN A 299 1.52 6.11 2.62
C ASN A 299 2.51 5.13 2.03
N ILE A 300 2.66 5.16 0.70
CA ILE A 300 3.58 4.27 0.00
C ILE A 300 5.02 4.54 0.47
N PHE A 301 5.39 5.81 0.65
CA PHE A 301 6.70 6.16 1.16
C PHE A 301 6.88 5.75 2.63
N CYS A 302 5.98 6.17 3.53
CA CYS A 302 6.15 6.03 4.98
C CYS A 302 5.93 4.59 5.47
N ILE A 303 5.02 3.84 4.86
CA ILE A 303 4.71 2.46 5.23
C ILE A 303 5.48 1.53 4.29
N GLY A 304 5.27 1.65 2.98
CA GLY A 304 5.90 0.77 1.98
C GLY A 304 7.42 0.83 1.97
N PHE A 305 8.02 2.01 1.82
CA PHE A 305 9.48 2.08 1.71
C PHE A 305 10.19 2.27 3.06
N CYS A 306 9.59 2.99 4.02
CA CYS A 306 10.26 3.21 5.31
C CYS A 306 10.06 2.07 6.32
N ARG A 307 8.89 1.42 6.35
CA ARG A 307 8.54 0.40 7.39
C ARG A 307 8.41 -1.03 6.88
N THR A 308 8.37 -1.25 5.57
CA THR A 308 8.34 -2.58 4.96
C THR A 308 9.43 -2.71 3.89
N ILE A 309 9.57 -3.88 3.24
CA ILE A 309 10.56 -4.09 2.17
C ILE A 309 10.16 -3.40 0.85
N GLY A 310 8.99 -2.77 0.80
CA GLY A 310 8.55 -2.03 -0.37
C GLY A 310 7.05 -2.08 -0.60
N TYR A 311 6.67 -1.90 -1.86
CA TYR A 311 5.29 -1.70 -2.28
C TYR A 311 4.93 -2.63 -3.44
N ILE A 312 3.81 -3.33 -3.29
CA ILE A 312 3.12 -4.03 -4.36
C ILE A 312 1.75 -3.39 -4.56
N ILE A 313 1.35 -3.25 -5.81
CA ILE A 313 0.03 -2.74 -6.15
C ILE A 313 -0.97 -3.89 -6.25
N PHE A 314 -2.20 -3.65 -5.80
CA PHE A 314 -3.34 -4.50 -6.09
C PHE A 314 -4.12 -3.89 -7.27
N ASP A 315 -4.03 -4.51 -8.44
CA ASP A 315 -4.79 -4.12 -9.62
C ASP A 315 -4.82 -5.26 -10.66
N GLU A 316 -5.83 -5.28 -11.53
CA GLU A 316 -5.97 -6.25 -12.63
C GLU A 316 -5.25 -5.78 -13.91
N ARG A 317 -5.24 -6.57 -14.98
CA ARG A 317 -4.53 -6.22 -16.24
C ARG A 317 -5.29 -5.32 -17.21
N THR A 318 -6.51 -4.92 -16.86
CA THR A 318 -7.36 -4.15 -17.79
C THR A 318 -6.64 -2.86 -18.22
N ARG A 319 -6.55 -2.67 -19.54
CA ARG A 319 -5.85 -1.57 -20.19
C ARG A 319 -6.70 -0.30 -20.19
N TYR A 320 -6.05 0.85 -20.25
CA TYR A 320 -6.68 2.17 -20.25
C TYR A 320 -6.46 2.81 -21.63
N GLY A 321 -7.39 3.69 -22.05
CA GLY A 321 -7.22 4.49 -23.26
C GLY A 321 -6.01 5.43 -23.18
N SER A 322 -5.83 6.31 -24.16
CA SER A 322 -4.68 7.25 -24.21
C SER A 322 -5.09 8.73 -24.28
N ASP A 323 -6.39 9.03 -24.21
CA ASP A 323 -6.94 10.37 -24.43
C ASP A 323 -7.69 10.90 -23.18
N PRO A 324 -7.14 11.91 -22.47
CA PRO A 324 -7.76 12.54 -21.30
C PRO A 324 -9.08 13.23 -21.57
N SER A 325 -9.31 13.59 -22.83
CA SER A 325 -10.53 14.28 -23.23
C SER A 325 -11.70 13.34 -23.49
N LYS A 326 -11.50 12.01 -23.44
CA LYS A 326 -12.52 11.00 -23.73
C LYS A 326 -12.75 10.03 -22.57
N VAL A 327 -13.93 9.40 -22.55
CA VAL A 327 -14.28 8.31 -21.63
C VAL A 327 -14.76 7.05 -22.31
N THR A 328 -14.53 5.92 -21.64
CA THR A 328 -15.14 4.64 -21.99
C THR A 328 -16.68 4.71 -21.84
N ALA A 329 -17.41 4.40 -22.91
CA ALA A 329 -18.87 4.33 -22.90
C ALA A 329 -19.40 3.10 -22.13
N GLY A 330 -20.64 3.18 -21.63
CA GLY A 330 -21.39 2.00 -21.13
C GLY A 330 -21.53 1.86 -19.60
N TYR A 331 -21.18 2.88 -18.82
CA TYR A 331 -21.37 2.87 -17.37
C TYR A 331 -22.64 3.61 -16.96
N SER A 332 -23.58 2.89 -16.35
CA SER A 332 -24.90 3.39 -15.94
C SER A 332 -24.87 4.40 -14.78
N GLU A 333 -23.80 4.41 -13.99
CA GLU A 333 -23.67 5.17 -12.75
C GLU A 333 -23.09 6.58 -12.96
N GLN A 334 -23.16 7.11 -14.19
CA GLN A 334 -22.53 8.36 -14.58
C GLN A 334 -23.49 9.38 -15.18
N THR A 335 -23.27 10.63 -14.79
CA THR A 335 -23.98 11.79 -15.32
C THR A 335 -22.98 12.78 -15.93
N TRP A 336 -23.15 13.09 -17.22
CA TRP A 336 -22.42 14.16 -17.89
C TRP A 336 -23.04 15.52 -17.58
N VAL A 337 -22.21 16.47 -17.16
CA VAL A 337 -22.59 17.86 -16.89
C VAL A 337 -21.70 18.76 -17.76
N PRO A 338 -22.21 19.27 -18.89
CA PRO A 338 -21.40 20.10 -19.78
C PRO A 338 -21.20 21.50 -19.18
N ASN A 339 -20.05 22.11 -19.47
CA ASN A 339 -19.80 23.52 -19.12
C ASN A 339 -20.68 24.48 -19.95
N VAL A 340 -21.01 24.08 -21.19
CA VAL A 340 -21.92 24.80 -22.09
C VAL A 340 -23.09 23.88 -22.43
N SER A 341 -24.31 24.33 -22.14
CA SER A 341 -25.54 23.57 -22.39
C SER A 341 -25.59 23.03 -23.83
N GLY A 342 -25.97 21.76 -23.99
CA GLY A 342 -26.03 21.07 -25.28
C GLY A 342 -24.72 20.44 -25.75
N THR A 343 -23.59 20.64 -25.05
CA THR A 343 -22.34 19.93 -25.37
C THR A 343 -22.52 18.43 -25.11
N PRO A 344 -22.32 17.53 -26.11
CA PRO A 344 -22.49 16.10 -25.93
C PRO A 344 -21.43 15.51 -24.99
N ALA A 345 -21.71 14.35 -24.40
CA ALA A 345 -20.76 13.65 -23.55
C ALA A 345 -19.55 13.15 -24.38
N PRO A 346 -18.31 13.25 -23.88
CA PRO A 346 -17.11 12.87 -24.61
C PRO A 346 -16.86 11.35 -24.58
N SER A 347 -17.79 10.55 -25.11
CA SER A 347 -17.72 9.08 -25.09
C SER A 347 -16.93 8.49 -26.28
N SER A 348 -16.19 7.41 -26.03
CA SER A 348 -15.52 6.61 -27.06
C SER A 348 -15.18 5.20 -26.56
N VAL A 349 -14.72 4.33 -27.46
CA VAL A 349 -14.13 3.03 -27.09
C VAL A 349 -12.67 3.14 -26.63
N ASP A 350 -11.95 4.21 -27.05
CA ASP A 350 -10.52 4.42 -26.79
C ASP A 350 -10.22 5.47 -25.70
N GLY A 351 -11.22 5.88 -24.92
CA GLY A 351 -11.10 6.89 -23.86
C GLY A 351 -10.47 6.34 -22.58
N TYR A 352 -10.11 7.21 -21.65
CA TYR A 352 -9.74 6.72 -20.32
C TYR A 352 -10.96 6.10 -19.62
N PRO A 353 -10.74 5.08 -18.80
CA PRO A 353 -11.68 4.69 -17.78
C PRO A 353 -12.14 5.90 -16.97
N VAL A 354 -13.34 5.73 -16.43
CA VAL A 354 -14.13 6.76 -15.77
C VAL A 354 -13.40 7.38 -14.58
N GLU A 355 -12.44 6.63 -14.03
CA GLU A 355 -11.71 6.92 -12.81
C GLU A 355 -10.25 7.34 -13.11
N PRO A 356 -9.75 8.44 -12.50
CA PRO A 356 -8.34 8.85 -12.62
C PRO A 356 -7.32 7.77 -12.20
N MET A 357 -6.25 7.42 -12.94
CA MET A 357 -5.30 6.40 -12.44
C MET A 357 -4.21 6.94 -11.49
N ARG A 358 -4.59 7.65 -10.44
CA ARG A 358 -3.64 8.42 -9.61
C ARG A 358 -2.71 7.56 -8.75
N TRP A 359 -3.14 6.35 -8.36
CA TRP A 359 -2.40 5.54 -7.40
C TRP A 359 -1.10 4.92 -7.92
N HIS A 360 -1.03 4.62 -9.22
CA HIS A 360 0.22 4.10 -9.79
C HIS A 360 1.32 5.16 -9.77
N ASP A 361 1.03 6.39 -10.22
CA ASP A 361 2.01 7.49 -10.23
C ASP A 361 2.45 7.88 -8.83
N ALA A 362 1.55 7.75 -7.83
CA ALA A 362 1.92 7.95 -6.44
C ALA A 362 3.05 7.00 -5.99
N GLY A 363 3.02 5.74 -6.48
CA GLY A 363 4.11 4.78 -6.29
C GLY A 363 5.43 5.21 -6.91
N PHE A 364 5.39 5.77 -8.13
CA PHE A 364 6.59 6.30 -8.81
C PHE A 364 7.16 7.54 -8.10
N GLU A 365 6.32 8.46 -7.60
CA GLU A 365 6.76 9.61 -6.81
C GLU A 365 7.39 9.17 -5.49
N ALA A 366 6.74 8.26 -4.76
CA ALA A 366 7.28 7.70 -3.53
C ALA A 366 8.62 6.97 -3.77
N ALA A 367 8.73 6.22 -4.87
CA ALA A 367 9.97 5.54 -5.28
C ALA A 367 11.09 6.55 -5.58
N TYR A 368 10.77 7.66 -6.26
CA TYR A 368 11.71 8.75 -6.49
C TYR A 368 12.16 9.41 -5.18
N TYR A 369 11.24 9.73 -4.27
CA TYR A 369 11.61 10.25 -2.95
C TYR A 369 12.52 9.29 -2.21
N TYR A 370 12.22 7.99 -2.24
CA TYR A 370 13.05 7.00 -1.56
C TYR A 370 14.42 6.83 -2.19
N SER A 371 14.54 6.95 -3.53
CA SER A 371 15.84 6.91 -4.21
C SER A 371 16.76 8.06 -3.82
N GLN A 372 16.19 9.19 -3.37
CA GLN A 372 16.98 10.31 -2.86
C GLN A 372 17.64 10.02 -1.50
N CYS A 373 17.25 8.95 -0.80
CA CYS A 373 17.80 8.52 0.50
C CYS A 373 19.02 7.58 0.38
N ASN A 374 19.62 7.45 -0.80
CA ASN A 374 20.74 6.54 -1.05
C ASN A 374 21.98 6.78 -0.17
N ARG A 375 22.19 8.00 0.32
CA ARG A 375 23.33 8.35 1.19
C ARG A 375 23.23 7.68 2.57
N THR A 376 22.01 7.37 3.00
CA THR A 376 21.74 6.73 4.29
C THR A 376 21.36 5.25 4.17
N GLU A 377 21.57 4.64 3.00
CA GLU A 377 21.34 3.22 2.73
C GLU A 377 21.96 2.29 3.80
N GLY A 378 21.27 1.21 4.14
CA GLY A 378 21.62 0.23 5.16
C GLY A 378 21.29 0.65 6.61
N GLN A 379 20.90 1.90 6.84
CA GLN A 379 20.62 2.42 8.18
C GLN A 379 19.14 2.33 8.57
N PRO A 380 18.81 2.18 9.87
CA PRO A 380 17.44 2.09 10.32
C PRO A 380 16.72 3.44 10.35
N TRP A 381 15.44 3.47 9.95
CA TRP A 381 14.58 4.63 10.23
C TRP A 381 14.28 4.74 11.72
N GLN A 382 14.42 5.95 12.25
CA GLN A 382 14.21 6.28 13.66
C GLN A 382 13.22 7.45 13.78
N TYR A 383 12.39 7.43 14.82
CA TYR A 383 11.45 8.51 15.08
C TYR A 383 12.17 9.82 15.38
N CYS A 384 11.76 10.89 14.69
CA CYS A 384 12.32 12.22 14.83
C CYS A 384 11.63 12.96 15.99
N ARG A 385 12.41 13.72 16.76
CA ARG A 385 11.88 14.71 17.70
C ARG A 385 11.37 15.92 16.91
N TYR A 386 10.18 16.42 17.25
CA TYR A 386 9.61 17.59 16.58
C TYR A 386 8.74 18.45 17.49
N GLN A 387 8.46 19.67 17.06
CA GLN A 387 7.57 20.63 17.73
C GLN A 387 6.48 21.05 16.76
N GLN A 388 5.25 21.19 17.26
CA GLN A 388 4.10 21.67 16.48
C GLN A 388 3.82 23.12 16.87
N ALA A 389 3.94 24.02 15.91
CA ALA A 389 4.01 25.46 16.15
C ALA A 389 5.00 25.76 17.29
N ASP A 390 4.60 26.59 18.24
CA ASP A 390 5.38 26.94 19.43
C ASP A 390 5.05 26.04 20.64
N GLY A 391 4.47 24.85 20.41
CA GLY A 391 4.04 23.90 21.43
C GLY A 391 5.20 23.20 22.16
N SER A 392 4.90 22.18 22.96
CA SER A 392 5.95 21.35 23.56
C SER A 392 6.60 20.43 22.52
N TRP A 393 7.88 20.11 22.75
CA TRP A 393 8.58 19.08 21.96
C TRP A 393 7.91 17.73 22.15
N VAL A 394 7.67 17.05 21.03
CA VAL A 394 7.20 15.68 20.95
C VAL A 394 8.43 14.79 20.90
N GLU A 395 8.62 14.03 21.98
CA GLU A 395 9.75 13.13 22.13
C GLU A 395 9.40 11.72 21.61
N PRO A 396 10.26 11.12 20.77
CA PRO A 396 10.19 9.70 20.44
C PRO A 396 10.17 8.83 21.69
N LYS A 397 9.39 7.75 21.66
CA LYS A 397 9.37 6.75 22.73
C LYS A 397 10.43 5.69 22.48
N THR A 398 11.11 5.27 23.54
CA THR A 398 12.16 4.23 23.48
C THR A 398 11.60 2.81 23.49
N ASP A 399 10.32 2.64 23.86
CA ASP A 399 9.61 1.37 23.91
C ASP A 399 8.91 0.99 22.59
N GLY A 400 9.10 1.80 21.53
CA GLY A 400 8.47 1.60 20.22
C GLY A 400 7.03 2.08 20.12
N THR A 401 6.46 2.72 21.15
CA THR A 401 5.04 3.13 21.15
C THR A 401 4.77 4.47 20.47
N THR A 402 5.77 5.10 19.84
CA THR A 402 5.66 6.45 19.27
C THR A 402 4.45 6.60 18.33
N ILE A 403 4.22 5.65 17.42
CA ILE A 403 3.06 5.71 16.50
C ILE A 403 1.71 5.68 17.21
N LEU A 404 1.62 4.93 18.31
CA LEU A 404 0.40 4.83 19.12
C LEU A 404 0.11 6.17 19.83
N GLU A 405 1.16 6.84 20.32
CA GLU A 405 1.03 8.16 20.93
C GLU A 405 0.65 9.23 19.88
N HIS A 406 1.21 9.14 18.67
CA HIS A 406 0.82 10.01 17.56
C HIS A 406 -0.66 9.81 17.19
N ALA A 407 -1.11 8.55 17.11
CA ALA A 407 -2.47 8.20 16.79
C ALA A 407 -3.48 8.68 17.86
N ALA A 408 -3.14 8.53 19.15
CA ALA A 408 -4.04 8.85 20.27
C ALA A 408 -4.17 10.36 20.56
N ALA A 409 -3.24 11.18 20.06
CA ALA A 409 -3.24 12.61 20.31
C ALA A 409 -4.46 13.33 19.70
N ASN A 410 -4.78 14.52 20.23
CA ASN A 410 -5.80 15.43 19.70
C ASN A 410 -7.22 14.82 19.61
N GLY A 411 -7.58 13.94 20.55
CA GLY A 411 -8.86 13.23 20.54
C GLY A 411 -8.83 11.95 19.71
N GLY A 412 -7.66 11.52 19.26
CA GLY A 412 -7.45 10.25 18.60
C GLY A 412 -7.88 10.25 17.13
N PRO A 413 -7.84 9.07 16.49
CA PRO A 413 -8.06 8.95 15.06
C PRO A 413 -9.52 9.16 14.64
N TYR A 414 -10.46 9.22 15.58
CA TYR A 414 -11.90 9.43 15.36
C TYR A 414 -12.40 10.79 15.85
N SER A 415 -11.49 11.70 16.16
CA SER A 415 -11.84 13.01 16.70
C SER A 415 -12.86 13.74 15.81
N ALA A 416 -13.94 14.22 16.43
CA ALA A 416 -15.00 15.00 15.79
C ALA A 416 -14.58 16.46 15.51
N THR A 417 -13.47 16.93 16.09
CA THR A 417 -13.00 18.33 15.98
C THR A 417 -12.09 18.60 14.79
N GLY A 418 -11.80 17.56 13.98
CA GLY A 418 -11.11 17.69 12.69
C GLY A 418 -9.60 17.43 12.71
N ARG A 419 -8.95 17.40 13.88
CA ARG A 419 -7.56 16.94 14.02
C ARG A 419 -7.51 15.56 14.65
N ARG A 420 -7.02 14.57 13.91
CA ARG A 420 -7.14 13.14 14.26
C ARG A 420 -5.78 12.48 14.48
N GLY A 421 -5.02 12.95 15.48
CA GLY A 421 -3.64 12.53 15.74
C GLY A 421 -2.60 13.63 15.49
N ARG A 422 -1.35 13.24 15.25
CA ARG A 422 -0.17 14.10 15.06
C ARG A 422 0.65 13.74 13.82
N PRO A 423 1.46 14.67 13.28
CA PRO A 423 2.44 14.35 12.26
C PRO A 423 3.31 13.14 12.64
N ASP A 424 3.60 12.33 11.64
CA ASP A 424 4.59 11.28 11.71
C ASP A 424 5.90 11.79 11.08
N ALA A 425 7.03 11.50 11.73
CA ALA A 425 8.33 11.97 11.28
C ALA A 425 9.41 10.98 11.66
N MET A 426 10.26 10.62 10.70
CA MET A 426 11.41 9.75 10.92
C MET A 426 12.65 10.30 10.23
N TYR A 427 13.81 9.84 10.68
CA TYR A 427 15.12 10.16 10.12
C TYR A 427 16.02 8.92 10.04
N ARG A 428 17.06 9.03 9.21
CA ARG A 428 18.18 8.10 9.07
C ARG A 428 19.48 8.87 9.04
N VAL A 429 20.54 8.26 9.57
CA VAL A 429 21.88 8.87 9.63
C VAL A 429 22.92 7.86 9.18
N ASN A 430 23.83 8.27 8.30
CA ASN A 430 25.00 7.50 7.91
C ASN A 430 26.23 8.42 7.84
N GLY A 431 27.17 8.28 8.77
CA GLY A 431 28.27 9.24 8.93
C GLY A 431 27.70 10.65 9.11
N ASN A 432 28.09 11.58 8.23
CA ASN A 432 27.59 12.95 8.27
C ASN A 432 26.28 13.15 7.49
N ALA A 433 25.80 12.17 6.73
CA ALA A 433 24.57 12.33 5.95
C ALA A 433 23.33 12.07 6.81
N VAL A 434 22.32 12.94 6.69
CA VAL A 434 21.02 12.78 7.36
C VAL A 434 19.91 12.93 6.32
N ASP A 435 19.01 11.95 6.28
CA ASP A 435 17.78 12.01 5.49
C ASP A 435 16.60 11.93 6.46
N TYR A 436 15.61 12.80 6.33
CA TYR A 436 14.49 12.87 7.26
C TYR A 436 13.22 13.37 6.59
N TRP A 437 12.08 12.92 7.07
CA TRP A 437 10.79 13.26 6.49
C TRP A 437 9.74 13.56 7.56
N VAL A 438 8.67 14.22 7.12
CA VAL A 438 7.46 14.41 7.91
C VAL A 438 6.23 14.32 7.03
N PHE A 439 5.18 13.70 7.56
CA PHE A 439 3.89 13.51 6.91
C PHE A 439 2.80 13.70 7.96
N ASP A 440 1.80 14.56 7.70
CA ASP A 440 0.68 14.74 8.63
C ASP A 440 -0.63 14.13 8.07
N PRO A 441 -0.91 12.85 8.36
CA PRO A 441 -2.15 12.21 7.94
C PRO A 441 -3.35 12.66 8.79
N SER A 442 -3.14 13.38 9.90
CA SER A 442 -4.21 13.80 10.83
C SER A 442 -5.01 15.01 10.36
N ARG A 443 -4.59 15.63 9.24
CA ARG A 443 -5.15 16.88 8.73
C ARG A 443 -5.45 16.77 7.23
N GLY A 444 -6.55 17.41 6.83
CA GLY A 444 -6.90 17.58 5.42
C GLY A 444 -5.95 18.54 4.70
N LYS A 445 -5.87 18.42 3.37
CA LYS A 445 -4.95 19.18 2.50
C LYS A 445 -5.11 20.70 2.49
N ASN A 446 -6.24 21.22 2.97
CA ASN A 446 -6.46 22.66 3.06
C ASN A 446 -5.95 23.25 4.39
N SER A 447 -5.41 22.41 5.27
CA SER A 447 -4.86 22.79 6.57
C SER A 447 -3.34 22.83 6.53
N TYR A 448 -2.77 23.80 7.23
CA TYR A 448 -1.33 23.98 7.36
C TYR A 448 -0.95 24.12 8.83
N GLU A 449 0.24 23.66 9.19
CA GLU A 449 0.82 23.85 10.51
C GLU A 449 2.33 24.02 10.42
N SER A 450 2.88 24.93 11.22
CA SER A 450 4.32 25.04 11.40
C SER A 450 4.83 23.82 12.17
N ILE A 451 5.80 23.09 11.61
CA ILE A 451 6.47 21.96 12.27
C ILE A 451 7.97 22.24 12.31
N THR A 452 8.56 22.12 13.48
CA THR A 452 10.01 22.20 13.67
C THR A 452 10.56 20.81 13.95
N LEU A 453 11.31 20.26 13.00
CA LEU A 453 11.98 18.96 13.10
C LEU A 453 13.38 19.13 13.70
N ASN A 454 13.79 18.18 14.54
CA ASN A 454 15.13 18.08 15.10
C ASN A 454 15.61 16.61 15.02
N PRO A 455 16.01 16.14 13.83
CA PRO A 455 16.36 14.73 13.62
C PRO A 455 17.61 14.31 14.40
N VAL A 456 18.62 15.18 14.45
CA VAL A 456 19.85 14.97 15.21
C VAL A 456 20.32 16.28 15.84
N PRO A 457 21.08 16.24 16.95
CA PRO A 457 21.65 17.46 17.53
C PRO A 457 22.39 18.30 16.49
N GLY A 458 22.06 19.60 16.42
CA GLY A 458 22.64 20.54 15.46
C GLY A 458 21.86 20.73 14.16
N ILE A 459 20.93 19.82 13.83
CA ILE A 459 20.03 19.99 12.67
C ILE A 459 18.63 20.34 13.17
N GLN A 460 18.16 21.53 12.83
CA GLN A 460 16.80 21.97 13.10
C GLN A 460 16.16 22.57 11.85
N LYS A 461 14.93 22.16 11.54
CA LYS A 461 14.22 22.60 10.35
C LYS A 461 12.77 22.93 10.66
N THR A 462 12.41 24.20 10.54
CA THR A 462 11.01 24.66 10.59
C THR A 462 10.42 24.69 9.19
N ILE A 463 9.22 24.14 9.04
CA ILE A 463 8.46 24.12 7.80
C ILE A 463 7.00 24.46 8.06
N ASN A 464 6.31 25.04 7.08
CA ASN A 464 4.85 25.05 7.06
C ASN A 464 4.37 23.78 6.33
N LEU A 465 3.90 22.80 7.08
CA LEU A 465 3.47 21.49 6.58
C LEU A 465 2.00 21.54 6.19
N GLN A 466 1.71 21.17 4.95
CA GLN A 466 0.34 20.94 4.47
C GLN A 466 -0.13 19.56 4.96
N GLY A 467 -1.37 19.47 5.43
CA GLY A 467 -1.99 18.19 5.79
C GLY A 467 -1.98 17.21 4.61
N SER A 468 -1.81 15.92 4.90
CA SER A 468 -1.76 14.83 3.91
C SER A 468 -0.66 14.97 2.86
N LYS A 469 0.35 15.83 3.07
CA LYS A 469 1.50 15.97 2.17
C LYS A 469 2.80 15.54 2.85
N LEU A 470 3.53 14.66 2.19
CA LEU A 470 4.87 14.26 2.61
C LEU A 470 5.88 15.35 2.28
N ARG A 471 6.84 15.59 3.18
CA ARG A 471 8.02 16.43 2.95
C ARG A 471 9.27 15.65 3.31
N LEU A 472 10.22 15.57 2.38
CA LEU A 472 11.49 14.87 2.53
C LEU A 472 12.66 15.86 2.44
N PHE A 473 13.65 15.69 3.31
CA PHE A 473 14.82 16.55 3.43
C PHE A 473 16.10 15.72 3.46
N ARG A 474 17.17 16.35 2.96
CA ARG A 474 18.50 15.79 2.87
C ARG A 474 19.52 16.81 3.34
N ASP A 475 20.23 16.47 4.40
CA ASP A 475 21.24 17.32 5.04
C ASP A 475 22.54 16.59 5.32
N THR A 476 23.48 17.39 5.84
CA THR A 476 24.77 16.96 6.39
C THR A 476 24.89 17.58 7.79
N ILE A 477 25.38 16.80 8.77
CA ILE A 477 25.63 17.23 10.17
C ILE A 477 26.71 18.32 10.21
#